data_AF-A0A4Q0STM2-F1
#
_entry.id   AF-A0A4Q0STM2-F1
#
_cell.length_a   1.000
_cell.length_b   1.000
_cell.length_c   1.000
_cell.angle_alpha   90.00
_cell.angle_beta   90.00
_cell.angle_gamma   90.00
#
_symmetry.space_group_name_H-M   'P 1'
#
loop_
_entity.id
_entity.type
_entity.pdbx_description
1 polymer ?
#
loop_
_entity_poly.entity_id
_entity_poly.type
_entity_poly.pdbx_seq_one_letter_code
_entity_poly.pdbx_strand_id
1 'polypeptide(L)' 'MSKLEQLARVVSLQGVVPTIDGGEQPVKDETKRALLRGLGLKVDDDHEVAAGLLFIPPNYWRGSKPLFSEESSP' A
#
# COMPACT_ATOMS: atom_id res chain seq x y z
N MET A 1 -13.22 7.26 -2.95
CA MET A 1 -12.07 6.36 -2.69
C MET A 1 -12.60 5.07 -2.08
N SER A 2 -12.28 3.90 -2.65
CA SER A 2 -12.77 2.60 -2.17
C SER A 2 -12.05 2.14 -0.90
N LYS A 3 -12.60 1.16 -0.16
CA LYS A 3 -11.92 0.57 1.01
C LYS A 3 -10.63 -0.14 0.63
N LEU A 4 -10.59 -0.76 -0.55
CA LEU A 4 -9.39 -1.39 -1.10
C LEU A 4 -8.28 -0.35 -1.33
N GLU A 5 -8.61 0.81 -1.88
CA GLU A 5 -7.68 1.94 -2.04
C GLU A 5 -7.19 2.48 -0.69
N GLN A 6 -8.08 2.59 0.29
CA GLN A 6 -7.69 3.01 1.64
C GLN A 6 -6.71 2.01 2.26
N LEU A 7 -6.99 0.70 2.17
CA LEU A 7 -6.14 -0.34 2.74
C LEU A 7 -4.77 -0.38 2.05
N ALA A 8 -4.77 -0.33 0.72
CA ALA A 8 -3.55 -0.21 -0.10
C ALA A 8 -2.69 0.99 0.34
N ARG A 9 -3.33 2.15 0.57
CA ARG A 9 -2.63 3.35 1.02
C ARG A 9 -2.03 3.19 2.41
N VAL A 10 -2.71 2.54 3.36
CA VAL A 10 -2.14 2.37 4.70
C VAL A 10 -0.87 1.52 4.67
N VAL A 11 -0.82 0.49 3.82
CA VAL A 11 0.40 -0.32 3.64
C VAL A 11 1.40 0.29 2.65
N SER A 12 1.24 1.57 2.30
CA SER A 12 2.12 2.32 1.38
C SER A 12 2.22 1.73 -0.03
N LEU A 13 1.16 1.07 -0.51
CA LEU A 13 1.08 0.59 -1.87
C LEU A 13 0.73 1.75 -2.82
N GLN A 14 1.58 1.99 -3.81
CA GLN A 14 1.36 3.06 -4.78
C GLN A 14 0.16 2.74 -5.68
N GLY A 15 -0.73 3.72 -5.90
CA GLY A 15 -1.91 3.57 -6.75
C GLY A 15 -1.59 3.67 -8.25
N VAL A 16 -0.42 4.18 -8.60
CA VAL A 16 0.11 4.31 -9.96
C VAL A 16 1.56 3.86 -10.01
N VAL A 17 2.02 3.42 -11.18
CA VAL A 17 3.41 3.06 -11.42
C VAL A 17 3.92 3.89 -12.62
N PRO A 18 5.12 4.48 -12.54
CA PRO A 18 5.71 5.17 -13.69
C PRO A 18 5.98 4.16 -14.81
N THR A 19 5.62 4.52 -16.03
CA THR A 19 5.86 3.72 -17.23
C THR A 19 7.15 4.12 -17.92
N ILE A 20 7.66 3.25 -18.81
CA ILE A 20 8.95 3.46 -19.49
C ILE A 20 8.99 4.72 -20.37
N ASP A 21 7.82 5.19 -20.82
CA ASP A 21 7.60 6.40 -21.61
C ASP A 21 7.37 7.65 -20.74
N GLY A 22 7.54 7.55 -19.42
CA GLY A 22 7.39 8.67 -18.48
C GLY A 22 5.94 9.00 -18.12
N GLY A 23 4.99 8.15 -18.52
CA GLY A 23 3.60 8.24 -18.08
C GLY A 23 3.37 7.62 -16.70
N GLU A 24 2.11 7.68 -16.26
CA GLU A 24 1.64 6.99 -15.05
C GLU A 24 0.58 5.96 -15.44
N GLN A 25 0.77 4.72 -14.99
CA GLN A 25 -0.22 3.65 -15.17
C GLN A 25 -0.89 3.30 -13.85
N PRO A 26 -2.24 3.36 -13.75
CA PRO A 26 -2.94 2.97 -12.54
C PRO A 26 -2.81 1.47 -12.27
N VAL A 27 -2.62 1.13 -11.00
CA VAL A 27 -2.58 -0.25 -10.53
C VAL A 27 -4.00 -0.80 -10.47
N LYS A 28 -4.23 -1.90 -11.19
CA LYS A 28 -5.53 -2.59 -11.20
C LYS A 28 -5.86 -3.18 -9.82
N ASP A 29 -7.14 -3.23 -9.48
CA ASP A 29 -7.60 -3.75 -8.19
C ASP A 29 -7.22 -5.21 -7.93
N GLU A 30 -7.18 -6.05 -8.96
CA GLU A 30 -6.69 -7.43 -8.88
C GLU A 30 -5.23 -7.48 -8.43
N THR A 31 -4.40 -6.60 -8.98
CA THR A 31 -2.99 -6.45 -8.59
C THR A 31 -2.87 -5.96 -7.15
N LYS A 32 -3.67 -4.97 -6.73
CA LYS A 32 -3.72 -4.51 -5.34
C LYS A 32 -4.05 -5.66 -4.39
N ARG A 33 -5.09 -6.45 -4.70
CA ARG A 33 -5.47 -7.62 -3.90
C ARG A 33 -4.35 -8.66 -3.84
N ALA A 34 -3.71 -8.98 -4.96
CA ALA A 34 -2.60 -9.92 -5.01
C ALA A 34 -1.43 -9.48 -4.11
N LEU A 35 -1.05 -8.20 -4.17
CA LEU A 35 0.01 -7.63 -3.34
C LEU A 35 -0.36 -7.62 -1.85
N LEU A 36 -1.60 -7.24 -1.52
CA LEU A 36 -2.11 -7.27 -0.14
C LEU A 36 -2.13 -8.69 0.44
N ARG A 37 -2.51 -9.71 -0.35
CA ARG A 37 -2.39 -11.12 0.04
C ARG A 37 -0.93 -11.52 0.28
N GLY A 38 0.00 -11.04 -0.55
CA GLY A 38 1.44 -11.25 -0.35
C GLY A 38 1.97 -10.67 0.97
N LEU A 39 1.32 -9.64 1.51
CA LEU A 39 1.58 -9.08 2.84
C LEU A 39 0.86 -9.83 3.98
N GLY A 40 0.14 -10.91 3.68
CA GLY A 40 -0.61 -11.72 4.64
C GLY A 40 -2.02 -11.19 4.96
N LEU A 41 -2.53 -10.21 4.21
CA LEU A 41 -3.87 -9.66 4.43
C LEU A 41 -4.94 -10.46 3.68
N LYS A 42 -6.08 -10.67 4.33
CA LYS A 42 -7.29 -11.24 3.71
C LYS A 42 -8.09 -10.14 3.02
N VAL A 43 -8.37 -10.31 1.73
CA VAL A 43 -8.95 -9.28 0.85
C VAL A 43 -9.85 -9.88 -0.23
N ASP A 44 -10.46 -11.03 0.05
CA ASP A 44 -11.27 -11.77 -0.93
C ASP A 44 -12.65 -11.10 -1.13
N ASP A 45 -13.15 -10.39 -0.12
CA ASP A 45 -14.38 -9.60 -0.18
C ASP A 45 -14.27 -8.25 0.58
N ASP A 46 -15.33 -7.44 0.47
CA ASP A 46 -15.38 -6.11 1.08
C ASP A 46 -15.43 -6.13 2.62
N HIS A 47 -15.90 -7.21 3.24
CA HIS A 47 -15.89 -7.39 4.69
C HIS A 47 -14.47 -7.67 5.18
N GLU A 48 -13.72 -8.51 4.49
CA GLU A 48 -12.32 -8.77 4.79
C GLU A 48 -11.45 -7.54 4.58
N VAL A 49 -11.66 -6.79 3.50
CA VAL A 49 -10.97 -5.50 3.26
C VAL A 49 -11.29 -4.50 4.37
N ALA A 50 -12.54 -4.43 4.82
CA ALA A 50 -12.94 -3.59 5.95
C ALA A 50 -12.30 -4.04 7.27
N ALA A 51 -12.21 -5.35 7.51
CA ALA A 51 -11.51 -5.89 8.67
C ALA A 51 -10.00 -5.58 8.62
N GLY A 52 -9.38 -5.67 7.45
CA GLY A 52 -7.97 -5.31 7.24
C GLY A 52 -7.68 -3.85 7.61
N LEU A 53 -8.61 -2.92 7.41
CA LEU A 53 -8.47 -1.53 7.85
C LEU A 53 -8.52 -1.36 9.37
N LEU A 54 -9.21 -2.25 10.08
CA LEU A 54 -9.30 -2.23 11.55
C LEU A 54 -8.11 -2.95 12.22
N PHE A 55 -7.53 -3.94 11.53
CA PHE A 55 -6.46 -4.79 12.03
C PHE A 55 -5.16 -4.58 11.26
N ILE A 56 -4.66 -3.34 11.22
CA ILE A 56 -3.32 -3.07 10.71
C ILE A 56 -2.36 -3.23 11.88
N PRO A 57 -1.49 -4.27 11.89
CA PRO A 57 -0.60 -4.51 13.00
C PRO A 57 0.28 -3.26 13.25
N PRO A 58 0.63 -2.95 14.51
CA PRO A 58 1.44 -1.77 14.86
C PRO A 58 2.74 -1.63 14.04
N ASN A 59 3.25 -2.74 13.52
CA ASN A 59 4.45 -2.82 12.70
C ASN A 59 4.30 -2.15 11.32
N TYR A 60 3.09 -2.07 10.76
CA TYR A 60 2.79 -1.40 9.50
C TYR A 60 2.48 0.09 9.69
N TRP A 61 2.25 0.52 10.94
CA TRP A 61 2.01 1.92 11.31
C TRP A 61 3.30 2.75 11.40
N ARG A 62 4.46 2.14 11.15
CA ARG A 62 5.73 2.88 11.05
C ARG A 62 5.70 3.69 9.77
N GLY A 63 5.11 4.87 9.89
CA GLY A 63 5.18 5.95 8.93
C GLY A 63 6.60 6.04 8.41
N SER A 64 6.71 6.05 7.09
CA SER A 64 7.84 6.50 6.29
C SER A 64 9.00 7.00 7.13
N LYS A 65 9.88 6.09 7.57
CA LYS A 65 11.24 6.51 7.86
C LYS A 65 11.80 6.87 6.49
N PRO A 66 12.24 8.12 6.25
CA PRO A 66 12.86 8.46 4.99
C PRO A 66 14.00 7.48 4.74
N LEU A 67 14.04 6.85 3.56
CA LEU A 67 15.12 5.95 3.14
C LEU A 67 16.47 6.69 3.04
N PHE A 68 16.43 8.02 3.05
CA PHE A 68 17.58 8.90 3.10
C PHE A 68 17.36 9.89 4.25
N SER A 69 17.93 9.57 5.40
CA SER A 69 18.31 10.60 6.37
C SER A 69 19.53 11.27 5.76
N GLU A 70 19.43 12.56 5.42
CA GLU A 70 20.62 13.36 5.14
C GLU A 70 21.43 13.51 6.43
N GLU A 71 22.13 12.45 6.81
CA GLU A 71 23.27 12.52 7.71
C GLU A 71 24.47 12.94 6.86
N SER A 72 24.46 14.23 6.49
CA SER A 72 25.59 14.91 5.88
C SER A 72 25.76 16.25 6.56
N SER A 73 26.47 16.27 7.69
CA SER A 73 27.66 17.11 7.87
C SER A 73 28.23 16.96 9.29
N PRO A 74 29.54 16.74 9.45
CA PRO A 74 30.26 17.15 10.66
C PRO A 74 30.34 18.68 10.78
#